data_AF-A0A358R4D7-F1
#
_entry.id   AF-A0A358R4D7-F1
#
_cell.length_a   1.000
_cell.length_b   1.000
_cell.length_c   1.000
_cell.angle_alpha   90.00
_cell.angle_beta   90.00
_cell.angle_gamma   90.00
#
_symmetry.space_group_name_H-M   'P 1'
#
loop_
_entity.id
_entity.type
_entity.pdbx_description
1 polymer ?
#
loop_
_entity_poly.entity_id
_entity_poly.type
_entity_poly.pdbx_seq_one_letter_code
_entity_poly.pdbx_strand_id
1 'polypeptide(L)'
;NDTVVVFDRIRENSKAYKQLAFSDMVNRSLNDTLSRTVITSITTLFVVVILFVFGGEVLKGFSLALIIGVILGTYSSLFIGSAMIVELKTLRAKKD
;
A
#
# COMPACT_ATOMS: atom_id res chain seq x y z
N ASN A 1 -5.65 0.28 -5.43
CA ASN A 1 -5.15 1.63 -5.78
C ASN A 1 -3.74 1.80 -5.24
N ASP A 2 -3.58 1.64 -3.92
CA ASP A 2 -2.33 1.87 -3.19
C ASP A 2 -1.13 1.11 -3.75
N THR A 3 -1.32 -0.13 -4.19
CA THR A 3 -0.30 -0.94 -4.87
C THR A 3 0.29 -0.18 -6.06
N VAL A 4 -0.54 0.24 -7.03
CA VAL A 4 -0.07 0.91 -8.26
C VAL A 4 0.74 2.17 -7.94
N VAL A 5 0.30 2.97 -6.96
CA VAL A 5 1.01 4.19 -6.54
C VAL A 5 2.38 3.88 -5.94
N VAL A 6 2.48 2.85 -5.10
CA VAL A 6 3.76 2.42 -4.50
C VAL A 6 4.71 1.91 -5.58
N PHE A 7 4.23 1.06 -6.50
CA PHE A 7 5.03 0.51 -7.60
C PHE A 7 5.52 1.60 -8.55
N ASP A 8 4.68 2.58 -8.90
CA ASP A 8 5.08 3.70 -9.75
C ASP A 8 6.12 4.59 -9.06
N ARG A 9 5.94 4.88 -7.76
CA ARG A 9 6.92 5.69 -7.02
C ARG A 9 8.27 5.00 -6.87
N ILE A 10 8.30 3.67 -6.78
CA ILE A 10 9.53 2.89 -6.81
C ILE A 10 10.21 2.95 -8.19
N ARG A 11 9.45 2.89 -9.29
CA ARG A 11 10.02 3.12 -10.65
C ARG A 11 10.56 4.52 -10.82
N GLU A 12 9.85 5.53 -10.31
CA GLU A 12 10.24 6.93 -10.42
C GLU A 12 11.53 7.22 -9.63
N ASN A 13 11.58 6.79 -8.36
CA ASN A 13 12.77 6.94 -7.52
C ASN A 13 13.94 6.09 -8.01
N SER A 14 13.70 4.95 -8.65
CA SER A 14 14.76 4.17 -9.29
C SER A 14 15.42 4.88 -10.47
N LYS A 15 14.71 5.77 -11.17
CA LYS A 15 15.29 6.60 -12.23
C LYS A 15 16.00 7.84 -11.69
N ALA A 16 15.45 8.44 -10.64
CA ALA A 16 15.99 9.66 -10.01
C ALA A 16 17.23 9.39 -9.14
N TYR A 17 17.29 8.25 -8.44
CA TYR A 17 18.31 7.96 -7.43
C TYR A 17 19.18 6.76 -7.80
N LYS A 18 19.90 6.85 -8.92
CA LYS A 18 20.75 5.76 -9.44
C LYS A 18 21.94 5.36 -8.53
N GLN A 19 22.35 6.23 -7.60
CA GLN A 19 23.50 6.02 -6.71
C GLN A 19 23.12 5.53 -5.30
N LEU A 20 21.83 5.52 -4.95
CA LEU A 20 21.38 5.04 -3.64
C LEU A 20 21.32 3.51 -3.59
N ALA A 21 21.64 2.93 -2.43
CA ALA A 21 21.40 1.52 -2.18
C ALA A 21 19.92 1.20 -2.40
N PHE A 22 19.62 0.05 -3.01
CA PHE A 22 18.25 -0.27 -3.41
C PHE A 22 17.28 -0.31 -2.22
N SER A 23 17.76 -0.77 -1.06
CA SER A 23 17.01 -0.75 0.20
C SER A 23 16.60 0.66 0.61
N ASP A 24 17.53 1.61 0.54
CA ASP A 24 17.28 3.00 0.95
C ASP A 24 16.33 3.70 -0.01
N MET A 25 16.45 3.40 -1.31
CA MET A 25 15.54 3.92 -2.32
C MET A 25 14.11 3.38 -2.13
N VAL A 26 13.95 2.09 -1.85
CA VAL A 26 12.63 1.50 -1.55
C VAL A 26 12.05 2.07 -0.27
N ASN A 27 12.83 2.20 0.80
CA ASN A 27 12.38 2.77 2.07
C ASN A 27 11.91 4.24 1.90
N ARG A 28 12.62 5.01 1.07
CA ARG A 28 12.26 6.38 0.74
C ARG A 28 10.97 6.47 -0.08
N SER A 29 10.82 5.60 -1.09
CA SER A 29 9.54 5.48 -1.85
C SER A 29 8.37 5.10 -0.97
N LEU A 30 8.60 4.24 0.04
CA LEU A 30 7.59 3.87 1.02
C LEU A 30 7.16 5.08 1.82
N ASN A 31 8.09 5.80 2.44
CA ASN A 31 7.78 7.01 3.21
C ASN A 31 7.02 8.07 2.39
N ASP A 32 7.39 8.28 1.13
CA ASP A 32 6.69 9.21 0.23
C ASP A 32 5.22 8.82 -0.03
N THR A 33 4.94 7.53 -0.10
CA THR A 33 3.60 7.00 -0.44
C THR A 33 2.76 6.67 0.79
N LEU A 34 3.40 6.52 1.96
CA LEU A 34 2.76 6.13 3.22
C LEU A 34 1.78 7.18 3.70
N SER A 35 2.13 8.47 3.70
CA SER A 35 1.20 9.54 4.10
C SER A 35 -0.08 9.54 3.25
N ARG A 36 0.04 9.39 1.93
CA ARG A 36 -1.12 9.37 1.03
C ARG A 36 -2.00 8.15 1.29
N THR A 37 -1.40 6.97 1.30
CA THR A 37 -2.12 5.68 1.44
C THR A 37 -2.76 5.54 2.82
N VAL A 38 -2.11 6.02 3.88
CA VAL A 38 -2.68 6.06 5.23
C VAL A 38 -3.87 7.02 5.29
N ILE A 39 -3.75 8.23 4.74
CA ILE A 39 -4.85 9.21 4.71
C ILE A 39 -6.07 8.66 3.96
N THR A 40 -5.88 8.07 2.77
CA THR A 40 -6.98 7.50 1.98
C THR A 40 -7.60 6.30 2.68
N SER A 41 -6.79 5.43 3.29
CA SER A 41 -7.30 4.26 4.00
C SER A 41 -8.09 4.65 5.25
N ILE A 42 -7.58 5.59 6.06
CA ILE A 42 -8.26 6.07 7.28
C ILE A 42 -9.58 6.77 6.94
N THR A 43 -9.58 7.66 5.94
CA THR A 43 -10.81 8.36 5.55
C THR A 43 -11.87 7.40 5.01
N THR A 44 -11.45 6.38 4.26
CA THR A 44 -12.37 5.31 3.81
C THR A 44 -12.90 4.49 4.98
N LEU A 45 -12.02 4.06 5.90
CA LEU A 45 -12.42 3.34 7.12
C LEU A 45 -13.41 4.15 7.95
N PHE A 46 -13.18 5.45 8.11
CA PHE A 46 -14.07 6.34 8.85
C PHE A 46 -15.49 6.34 8.27
N VAL A 47 -15.62 6.51 6.95
CA VAL A 47 -16.92 6.50 6.26
C VAL A 47 -17.60 5.13 6.38
N VAL A 48 -16.86 4.04 6.21
CA VAL A 48 -17.44 2.68 6.27
C VAL A 48 -17.83 2.31 7.70
N VAL A 49 -17.11 2.77 8.72
CA VAL A 49 -17.48 2.57 10.13
C VAL A 49 -18.77 3.31 10.47
N ILE A 50 -18.94 4.55 10.00
CA ILE A 50 -20.21 5.27 10.13
C ILE A 50 -21.33 4.48 9.45
N LEU A 51 -21.09 3.96 8.24
CA LEU A 51 -22.07 3.15 7.52
C LEU A 51 -22.39 1.82 8.24
N PHE A 52 -21.43 1.22 8.93
CA PHE A 52 -21.64 0.00 9.72
C PHE A 52 -22.50 0.26 10.96
N VAL A 53 -22.28 1.39 11.64
CA VAL A 53 -23.02 1.75 12.86
C VAL A 53 -24.41 2.30 12.54
N PHE A 54 -24.54 3.15 11.51
CA PHE A 54 -25.75 3.91 11.22
C PHE A 54 -26.51 3.44 9.96
N GLY A 55 -25.96 2.55 9.14
CA GLY A 55 -26.53 2.14 7.85
C GLY A 55 -27.68 1.11 7.93
N GLY A 56 -28.00 0.60 9.12
CA GLY A 56 -29.07 -0.39 9.30
C GLY A 56 -28.67 -1.83 8.92
N GLU A 57 -29.63 -2.75 9.06
CA GLU A 57 -29.36 -4.21 9.03
C GLU A 57 -28.92 -4.72 7.65
N VAL A 58 -29.49 -4.15 6.58
CA VAL A 58 -29.18 -4.53 5.19
C VAL A 58 -27.74 -4.17 4.81
N LEU A 59 -27.23 -3.03 5.28
CA LEU A 59 -25.88 -2.54 4.94
C LEU A 59 -24.78 -3.08 5.86
N LYS A 60 -25.14 -3.75 6.95
CA LYS A 60 -24.20 -4.22 7.98
C LYS A 60 -23.24 -5.29 7.45
N GLY A 61 -23.74 -6.24 6.67
CA GLY A 61 -22.90 -7.26 6.02
C GLY A 61 -21.97 -6.68 4.95
N PHE A 62 -22.48 -5.72 4.18
CA PHE A 62 -21.70 -5.03 3.14
C PHE A 62 -20.58 -4.17 3.73
N SER A 63 -20.88 -3.36 4.75
CA SER A 63 -19.88 -2.54 5.44
C SER A 63 -18.83 -3.38 6.17
N LEU A 64 -19.22 -4.50 6.78
CA LEU A 64 -18.26 -5.43 7.39
C LEU A 64 -17.25 -5.95 6.35
N ALA A 65 -17.72 -6.38 5.19
CA ALA A 65 -16.87 -6.85 4.10
C ALA A 65 -15.91 -5.74 3.61
N LEU A 66 -16.40 -4.49 3.51
CA LEU A 66 -15.57 -3.34 3.14
C LEU A 66 -14.51 -3.01 4.20
N ILE A 67 -14.84 -3.05 5.50
CA ILE A 67 -13.87 -2.81 6.58
C ILE A 67 -12.72 -3.82 6.48
N ILE A 68 -13.05 -5.11 6.36
CA ILE A 68 -12.04 -6.17 6.24
C ILE A 68 -11.21 -5.98 4.98
N GLY A 69 -11.85 -5.68 3.85
CA GLY A 69 -11.18 -5.47 2.56
C GLY A 69 -10.20 -4.29 2.58
N VAL A 70 -10.57 -3.17 3.18
CA VAL A 70 -9.69 -2.00 3.32
C VAL A 70 -8.49 -2.33 4.21
N ILE A 71 -8.70 -2.94 5.38
CA ILE A 71 -7.60 -3.28 6.30
C ILE A 71 -6.58 -4.23 5.63
N LEU A 72 -7.07 -5.33 5.03
CA LEU A 72 -6.20 -6.31 4.37
C LEU A 72 -5.53 -5.73 3.11
N GLY A 73 -6.26 -4.91 2.34
CA GLY A 73 -5.76 -4.29 1.12
C GLY A 73 -4.65 -3.27 1.37
N THR A 74 -4.83 -2.39 2.37
CA THR A 74 -3.82 -1.40 2.76
C THR A 74 -2.56 -2.07 3.30
N TYR A 75 -2.72 -3.07 4.18
CA TYR A 75 -1.58 -3.81 4.73
C TYR A 75 -0.79 -4.55 3.64
N SER A 76 -1.49 -5.31 2.78
CA SER A 76 -0.87 -6.05 1.70
C SER A 76 -0.12 -5.14 0.72
N SER A 77 -0.72 -4.00 0.35
CA SER A 77 -0.11 -3.08 -0.61
C SER A 77 1.18 -2.42 -0.10
N LEU A 78 1.25 -2.09 1.19
CA LEU A 78 2.41 -1.41 1.77
C LEU A 78 3.54 -2.36 2.17
N PHE A 79 3.22 -3.47 2.82
CA PHE A 79 4.23 -4.35 3.41
C PHE A 79 4.61 -5.53 2.51
N ILE A 80 3.64 -6.16 1.84
CA ILE A 80 3.93 -7.32 0.98
C ILE A 80 4.44 -6.85 -0.38
N GLY A 81 3.83 -5.81 -0.96
CA GLY A 81 4.25 -5.26 -2.26
C GLY A 81 5.69 -4.74 -2.26
N SER A 82 6.11 -4.07 -1.18
CA SER A 82 7.48 -3.55 -1.05
C SER A 82 8.52 -4.65 -0.83
N ALA A 83 8.24 -5.62 0.04
CA ALA A 83 9.11 -6.77 0.29
C ALA A 83 9.32 -7.60 -0.99
N MET A 84 8.27 -7.83 -1.78
CA MET A 84 8.38 -8.57 -3.05
C MET A 84 9.29 -7.89 -4.06
N ILE A 85 9.32 -6.56 -4.13
CA ILE A 85 10.23 -5.84 -5.04
C ILE A 85 11.69 -5.99 -4.62
N VAL A 86 11.96 -5.94 -3.31
CA VAL A 86 13.31 -6.17 -2.76
C VAL A 86 13.78 -7.57 -3.08
N GLU A 87 12.90 -8.56 -2.92
CA GLU A 87 13.21 -9.97 -3.20
C GLU A 87 13.40 -10.23 -4.71
N LEU A 88 12.55 -9.68 -5.57
CA LEU A 88 12.70 -9.81 -7.02
C LEU A 88 14.03 -9.24 -7.53
N LYS A 89 14.50 -8.12 -6.96
CA LYS A 89 15.78 -7.54 -7.38
C LYS A 89 16.98 -8.33 -6.85
N THR A 90 16.93 -8.82 -5.61
CA THR A 90 18.00 -9.67 -5.07
C THR A 90 18.14 -10.98 -5.85
N LEU A 91 17.03 -11.59 -6.28
CA LEU A 91 17.04 -12.77 -7.16
C LEU A 91 17.65 -12.47 -8.53
N ARG A 92 17.40 -11.28 -9.09
CA ARG A 92 17.98 -10.88 -10.38
C ARG A 92 19.47 -10.61 -10.29
N ALA A 93 19.94 -10.00 -9.20
CA ALA A 93 21.37 -9.76 -8.93
C ALA A 93 22.17 -11.05 -8.65
N LYS A 94 21.51 -12.17 -8.35
CA LYS A 94 22.14 -13.47 -8.12
C LYS A 94 22.25 -14.32 -9.39
N LYS A 95 21.61 -13.88 -10.49
CA LYS A 95 21.56 -14.58 -11.78
C LYS A 95 22.56 -14.03 -12.81
N ASP A 96 23.06 -12.82 -12.58
CA ASP A 96 24.16 -12.17 -13.31
C ASP A 96 25.49 -12.39 -12.57
#